data_AF-W7P4D8-F1
#
_entry.id   AF-W7P4D8-F1
#
_cell.length_a   1.000
_cell.length_b   1.000
_cell.length_c   1.000
_cell.angle_alpha   90.00
_cell.angle_beta   90.00
_cell.angle_gamma   90.00
#
_symmetry.space_group_name_H-M   'P 1'
#
loop_
_entity.id
_entity.type
_entity.pdbx_description
1 polymer ?
#
loop_
_entity_poly.entity_id
_entity_poly.type
_entity_poly.pdbx_seq_one_letter_code
_entity_poly.pdbx_strand_id
1 'polypeptide(L)'
;MIIGVDEAPAIALLLLNEKLSGWQKTVPPSWPSTWAVFNRLIERHDEMASVYREISTCSLTRQQLWVLLEQIIHAGSFGTDSRFAKLRADHQELAALNDNISTMSMQLAEMLERRSELSGNGHFHCERMLKLTEFIDDAGEGCGHYQLHLKPEMQRLNSFDLKYWPGIAGIIRSLGMEEVEVTFADEATEAIIKARRPSLTDFFRALFDNIGMQKTRDYYALPRTFKLSDSALATICNITRDLPPDELIDVAYVKQTRHRLKKQGFSAAW
;
A
#
# COMPACT_ATOMS: atom_id res chain seq x y z
N MET A 1 26.33 20.03 -8.98
CA MET A 1 26.81 19.96 -10.38
C MET A 1 25.62 19.64 -11.27
N ILE A 2 25.33 20.49 -12.25
CA ILE A 2 24.30 20.25 -13.27
C ILE A 2 24.88 19.23 -14.26
N ILE A 3 24.07 18.26 -14.68
CA ILE A 3 24.49 17.19 -15.58
C ILE A 3 24.47 17.71 -17.03
N GLY A 4 25.60 17.59 -17.73
CA GLY A 4 25.68 17.89 -19.16
C GLY A 4 24.95 16.84 -20.01
N VAL A 5 24.40 17.24 -21.16
CA VAL A 5 23.54 16.37 -22.00
C VAL A 5 24.26 15.11 -22.47
N ASP A 6 25.50 15.25 -22.92
CA ASP A 6 26.28 14.12 -23.44
C ASP A 6 26.84 13.21 -22.34
N GLU A 7 26.98 13.74 -21.12
CA GLU A 7 27.48 12.99 -19.96
C GLU A 7 26.36 12.27 -19.20
N ALA A 8 25.09 12.63 -19.45
CA ALA A 8 23.95 12.14 -18.69
C ALA A 8 23.79 10.61 -18.72
N PRO A 9 23.93 9.91 -19.86
CA PRO A 9 23.89 8.44 -19.88
C PRO A 9 24.98 7.82 -19.00
N ALA A 10 26.24 8.27 -19.15
CA ALA A 10 27.36 7.74 -18.38
C ALA A 10 27.18 7.95 -16.86
N ILE A 11 26.71 9.14 -16.46
CA ILE A 11 26.41 9.46 -15.05
C ILE A 11 25.27 8.59 -14.52
N ALA A 12 24.20 8.38 -15.30
CA ALA A 12 23.08 7.52 -14.91
C ALA A 12 23.53 6.06 -14.74
N LEU A 13 24.33 5.53 -15.66
CA LEU A 13 24.86 4.16 -15.57
C LEU A 13 25.72 3.97 -14.32
N LEU A 14 26.59 4.95 -14.05
CA LEU A 14 27.46 4.93 -12.88
C LEU A 14 26.64 5.02 -11.59
N LEU A 15 25.62 5.88 -11.52
CA LEU A 15 24.69 5.94 -10.38
C LEU A 15 23.97 4.61 -10.14
N LEU A 16 23.44 3.98 -11.20
CA LEU A 16 22.73 2.70 -11.09
C LEU A 16 23.65 1.60 -10.54
N ASN A 17 24.88 1.49 -11.05
CA ASN A 17 25.86 0.52 -10.58
C ASN A 17 26.30 0.78 -9.13
N GLU A 18 26.62 2.03 -8.78
CA GLU A 18 27.02 2.41 -7.43
C GLU A 18 25.92 2.09 -6.40
N LYS A 19 24.67 2.45 -6.72
CA LYS A 19 23.53 2.26 -5.81
C LYS A 19 23.16 0.79 -5.66
N LEU A 20 23.11 0.03 -6.75
CA LEU A 20 22.88 -1.41 -6.70
C LEU A 20 23.96 -2.11 -5.86
N SER A 21 25.23 -1.83 -6.14
CA SER A 21 26.35 -2.41 -5.39
C SER A 21 26.29 -2.05 -3.91
N GLY A 22 25.97 -0.79 -3.59
CA GLY A 22 25.80 -0.32 -2.22
C GLY A 22 24.67 -1.06 -1.48
N TRP A 23 23.51 -1.22 -2.11
CA TRP A 23 22.35 -1.89 -1.53
C TRP A 23 22.55 -3.40 -1.34
N GLN A 24 23.28 -4.05 -2.25
CA GLN A 24 23.64 -5.47 -2.13
C GLN A 24 24.61 -5.75 -0.97
N LYS A 25 25.44 -4.78 -0.62
CA LYS A 25 26.47 -4.92 0.44
C LYS A 25 25.97 -4.60 1.84
N THR A 26 24.74 -4.08 2.02
CA THR A 26 24.19 -3.85 3.37
C THR A 26 23.87 -5.18 4.06
N VAL A 27 23.81 -5.18 5.40
CA VAL A 27 23.44 -6.36 6.19
C VAL A 27 22.25 -6.02 7.11
N PRO A 28 21.04 -6.56 6.84
CA PRO A 28 20.68 -7.36 5.67
C PRO A 28 20.72 -6.55 4.36
N PRO A 29 20.78 -7.21 3.18
CA PRO A 29 20.75 -6.52 1.88
C PRO A 29 19.48 -5.69 1.70
N SER A 30 19.64 -4.47 1.22
CA SER A 30 18.55 -3.51 1.08
C SER A 30 17.80 -3.71 -0.22
N TRP A 31 16.47 -3.70 -0.14
CA TRP A 31 15.56 -3.66 -1.30
C TRP A 31 15.84 -4.71 -2.40
N PRO A 32 15.99 -6.01 -2.07
CA PRO A 32 16.29 -7.05 -3.06
C PRO A 32 15.24 -7.18 -4.17
N SER A 33 14.00 -6.78 -3.87
CA SER A 33 12.88 -6.73 -4.83
C SER A 33 13.09 -5.74 -5.98
N THR A 34 14.02 -4.79 -5.86
CA THR A 34 14.29 -3.77 -6.89
C THR A 34 15.39 -4.16 -7.87
N TRP A 35 16.22 -5.15 -7.52
CA TRP A 35 17.46 -5.46 -8.24
C TRP A 35 17.21 -5.91 -9.68
N ALA A 36 16.10 -6.61 -9.95
CA ALA A 36 15.74 -7.01 -11.32
C ALA A 36 15.47 -5.81 -12.23
N VAL A 37 14.89 -4.71 -11.71
CA VAL A 37 14.68 -3.49 -12.49
C VAL A 37 15.99 -2.74 -12.70
N PHE A 38 16.85 -2.69 -11.68
CA PHE A 38 18.21 -2.15 -11.83
C PHE A 38 19.00 -2.85 -12.93
N ASN A 39 19.05 -4.18 -12.89
CA ASN A 39 19.79 -4.96 -13.87
C ASN A 39 19.27 -4.69 -15.28
N ARG A 40 17.94 -4.65 -15.48
CA ARG A 40 17.35 -4.30 -16.78
C ARG A 40 17.71 -2.89 -17.26
N LEU A 41 17.70 -1.89 -16.37
CA LEU A 41 18.11 -0.52 -16.71
C LEU A 41 19.61 -0.40 -17.04
N ILE A 42 20.44 -1.27 -16.45
CA ILE A 42 21.89 -1.34 -16.70
C ILE A 42 22.17 -2.11 -18.01
N GLU A 43 21.54 -3.27 -18.21
CA GLU A 43 21.72 -4.12 -19.38
C GLU A 43 21.17 -3.47 -20.65
N ARG A 44 20.00 -2.81 -20.56
CA ARG A 44 19.35 -2.09 -21.66
C ARG A 44 19.66 -0.58 -21.61
N HIS A 45 20.82 -0.21 -21.08
CA HIS A 45 21.19 1.19 -20.87
C HIS A 45 21.19 2.02 -22.15
N ASP A 46 21.61 1.44 -23.27
CA ASP A 46 21.67 2.13 -24.56
C ASP A 46 20.29 2.59 -25.05
N GLU A 47 19.24 1.81 -24.78
CA GLU A 47 17.86 2.19 -25.10
C GLU A 47 17.40 3.41 -24.27
N MET A 48 17.86 3.50 -23.02
CA MET A 48 17.59 4.64 -22.14
C MET A 48 18.44 5.88 -22.46
N ALA A 49 19.44 5.81 -23.34
CA ALA A 49 20.32 6.93 -23.61
C ALA A 49 19.57 8.19 -24.09
N SER A 50 18.53 8.03 -24.90
CA SER A 50 17.66 9.14 -25.32
C SER A 50 16.88 9.75 -24.16
N VAL A 51 16.42 8.90 -23.23
CA VAL A 51 15.70 9.31 -22.01
C VAL A 51 16.61 10.11 -21.07
N TYR A 52 17.85 9.65 -20.85
CA TYR A 52 18.80 10.37 -20.00
C TYR A 52 19.18 11.73 -20.59
N ARG A 53 19.35 11.82 -21.91
CA ARG A 53 19.57 13.09 -22.61
C ARG A 53 18.36 14.01 -22.44
N GLU A 54 17.14 13.53 -22.59
CA GLU A 54 15.94 14.33 -22.32
C GLU A 54 15.92 14.86 -20.89
N ILE A 55 16.14 14.00 -19.90
CA ILE A 55 16.15 14.36 -18.47
C ILE A 55 17.20 15.45 -18.19
N SER A 56 18.37 15.37 -18.82
CA SER A 56 19.44 16.36 -18.64
C SER A 56 19.07 17.77 -19.13
N THR A 57 18.17 17.88 -20.12
CA THR A 57 17.66 19.20 -20.58
C THR A 57 16.85 19.93 -19.51
N CYS A 58 16.39 19.22 -18.49
CA CYS A 58 15.71 19.79 -17.32
C CYS A 58 16.70 20.33 -16.26
N SER A 59 18.00 20.35 -16.55
CA SER A 59 19.06 20.86 -15.66
C SER A 59 19.07 20.22 -14.27
N LEU A 60 18.74 18.92 -14.19
CA LEU A 60 18.74 18.19 -12.93
C LEU A 60 20.17 18.04 -12.38
N THR A 61 20.30 18.11 -11.06
CA THR A 61 21.52 17.73 -10.35
C THR A 61 21.66 16.20 -10.32
N ARG A 62 22.88 15.70 -10.02
CA ARG A 62 23.13 14.27 -9.80
C ARG A 62 22.18 13.63 -8.78
N GLN A 63 21.86 14.35 -7.70
CA GLN A 63 20.97 13.85 -6.67
C GLN A 63 19.51 13.81 -7.15
N GLN A 64 19.04 14.83 -7.87
CA GLN A 64 17.70 14.82 -8.47
C GLN A 64 17.54 13.74 -9.55
N LEU A 65 18.59 13.50 -10.34
CA LEU A 65 18.62 12.37 -11.27
C LEU A 65 18.46 11.05 -10.52
N TRP A 66 19.19 10.85 -9.42
CA TRP A 66 19.01 9.65 -8.59
C TRP A 66 17.58 9.52 -8.06
N VAL A 67 17.00 10.60 -7.50
CA VAL A 67 15.61 10.59 -7.01
C VAL A 67 14.64 10.16 -8.10
N LEU A 68 14.80 10.67 -9.33
CA LEU A 68 13.98 10.28 -10.47
C LEU A 68 14.17 8.80 -10.85
N LEU A 69 15.43 8.33 -10.94
CA LEU A 69 15.73 6.93 -11.26
C LEU A 69 15.17 5.98 -10.21
N GLU A 70 15.25 6.35 -8.94
CA GLU A 70 14.66 5.61 -7.83
C GLU A 70 13.13 5.49 -7.98
N GLN A 71 12.45 6.56 -8.38
CA GLN A 71 10.99 6.52 -8.64
C GLN A 71 10.64 5.61 -9.82
N ILE A 72 11.46 5.62 -10.88
CA ILE A 72 11.32 4.72 -12.03
C ILE A 72 11.51 3.25 -11.60
N ILE A 73 12.54 2.98 -10.80
CA ILE A 73 12.84 1.64 -10.27
C ILE A 73 11.70 1.16 -9.38
N HIS A 74 11.20 2.00 -8.48
CA HIS A 74 10.07 1.66 -7.61
C HIS A 74 8.80 1.39 -8.42
N ALA A 75 8.48 2.21 -9.42
CA ALA A 75 7.34 1.97 -10.29
C ALA A 75 7.47 0.64 -11.05
N GLY A 76 8.65 0.32 -11.58
CA GLY A 76 8.91 -0.96 -12.25
C GLY A 76 8.87 -2.18 -11.33
N SER A 77 9.33 -2.02 -10.09
CA SER A 77 9.48 -3.12 -9.12
C SER A 77 8.17 -3.41 -8.39
N PHE A 78 7.37 -2.38 -8.15
CA PHE A 78 6.19 -2.45 -7.29
C PHE A 78 4.89 -2.22 -8.05
N GLY A 79 4.94 -1.58 -9.22
CA GLY A 79 3.79 -1.42 -10.11
C GLY A 79 3.54 -2.61 -11.03
N THR A 80 3.60 -3.83 -10.50
CA THR A 80 3.43 -5.07 -11.27
C THR A 80 2.00 -5.61 -11.19
N ASP A 81 1.54 -6.29 -12.25
CA ASP A 81 0.18 -6.86 -12.30
C ASP A 81 -0.08 -7.87 -11.18
N SER A 82 0.93 -8.66 -10.78
CA SER A 82 0.82 -9.62 -9.67
C SER A 82 0.67 -8.94 -8.32
N ARG A 83 1.39 -7.84 -8.07
CA ARG A 83 1.25 -7.05 -6.83
C ARG A 83 -0.10 -6.33 -6.77
N PHE A 84 -0.56 -5.77 -7.89
CA PHE A 84 -1.88 -5.15 -7.96
C PHE A 84 -3.01 -6.18 -7.84
N ALA A 85 -2.87 -7.36 -8.42
CA ALA A 85 -3.82 -8.46 -8.25
C ALA A 85 -3.90 -8.89 -6.78
N LYS A 86 -2.75 -9.04 -6.11
CA LYS A 86 -2.70 -9.34 -4.68
C LYS A 86 -3.35 -8.23 -3.85
N LEU A 87 -3.01 -6.96 -4.11
CA LEU A 87 -3.61 -5.83 -3.39
C LEU A 87 -5.14 -5.79 -3.52
N ARG A 88 -5.67 -6.10 -4.72
CA ARG A 88 -7.12 -6.22 -4.94
C ARG A 88 -7.72 -7.40 -4.18
N ALA A 89 -7.04 -8.54 -4.16
CA ALA A 89 -7.48 -9.72 -3.43
C ALA A 89 -7.50 -9.46 -1.91
N ASP A 90 -6.43 -8.88 -1.37
CA ASP A 90 -6.33 -8.51 0.04
C ASP A 90 -7.45 -7.52 0.44
N HIS A 91 -7.75 -6.53 -0.41
CA HIS A 91 -8.87 -5.61 -0.19
C HIS A 91 -10.24 -6.31 -0.22
N GLN A 92 -10.46 -7.23 -1.17
CA GLN A 92 -11.70 -8.01 -1.24
C GLN A 92 -11.88 -8.92 -0.03
N GLU A 93 -10.80 -9.57 0.41
CA GLU A 93 -10.78 -10.40 1.59
C GLU A 93 -11.08 -9.58 2.85
N LEU A 94 -10.45 -8.42 3.01
CA LEU A 94 -10.71 -7.53 4.15
C LEU A 94 -12.18 -7.07 4.20
N ALA A 95 -12.74 -6.67 3.05
CA ALA A 95 -14.16 -6.29 2.98
C ALA A 95 -15.08 -7.45 3.38
N ALA A 96 -14.82 -8.66 2.85
CA ALA A 96 -15.58 -9.85 3.20
C ALA A 96 -15.42 -10.23 4.69
N LEU A 97 -14.23 -10.06 5.26
CA LEU A 97 -13.99 -10.28 6.69
C LEU A 97 -14.81 -9.32 7.55
N ASN A 98 -14.87 -8.03 7.21
CA ASN A 98 -15.67 -7.05 7.94
C ASN A 98 -17.16 -7.41 7.91
N ASP A 99 -17.70 -7.77 6.73
CA ASP A 99 -19.10 -8.22 6.59
C ASP A 99 -19.38 -9.49 7.42
N ASN A 100 -18.43 -10.44 7.41
CA ASN A 100 -18.54 -11.67 8.17
C ASN A 100 -18.50 -11.42 9.68
N ILE A 101 -17.59 -10.55 10.16
CA ILE A 101 -17.51 -10.17 11.58
C ILE A 101 -18.83 -9.57 12.03
N SER A 102 -19.41 -8.65 11.25
CA SER A 102 -20.72 -8.06 11.54
C SER A 102 -21.81 -9.14 11.65
N THR A 103 -21.93 -9.98 10.63
CA THR A 103 -22.96 -11.03 10.54
C THR A 103 -22.83 -12.04 11.68
N MET A 104 -21.63 -12.56 11.91
CA MET A 104 -21.39 -13.58 12.95
C MET A 104 -21.61 -13.00 14.35
N SER A 105 -21.23 -11.74 14.58
CA SER A 105 -21.48 -11.08 15.86
C SER A 105 -22.97 -10.93 16.13
N MET A 106 -23.77 -10.52 15.15
CA MET A 106 -25.23 -10.43 15.29
C MET A 106 -25.87 -11.79 15.61
N GLN A 107 -25.49 -12.83 14.86
CA GLN A 107 -25.98 -14.19 15.10
C GLN A 107 -25.57 -14.71 16.48
N LEU A 108 -24.33 -14.49 16.89
CA LEU A 108 -23.85 -14.90 18.21
C LEU A 108 -24.59 -14.17 19.33
N ALA A 109 -24.84 -12.87 19.19
CA ALA A 109 -25.60 -12.09 20.16
C ALA A 109 -27.02 -12.67 20.35
N GLU A 110 -27.72 -12.99 19.26
CA GLU A 110 -29.05 -13.64 19.31
C GLU A 110 -29.01 -15.00 20.00
N MET A 111 -28.01 -15.82 19.71
CA MET A 111 -27.82 -17.12 20.38
C MET A 111 -27.58 -16.95 21.89
N LEU A 112 -26.78 -15.95 22.28
CA LEU A 112 -26.48 -15.65 23.68
C LEU A 112 -27.70 -15.13 24.45
N GLU A 113 -28.52 -14.28 23.83
CA GLU A 113 -29.81 -13.85 24.37
C GLU A 113 -30.75 -15.04 24.55
N ARG A 114 -30.93 -15.85 23.51
CA ARG A 114 -31.80 -17.02 23.56
C ARG A 114 -31.37 -18.01 24.64
N ARG A 115 -30.06 -18.25 24.79
CA ARG A 115 -29.51 -19.08 25.86
C ARG A 115 -29.84 -18.52 27.24
N SER A 116 -29.81 -17.19 27.40
CA SER A 116 -30.12 -16.53 28.66
C SER A 116 -31.60 -16.61 29.01
N GLU A 117 -32.50 -16.45 28.03
CA GLU A 117 -33.95 -16.67 28.21
C GLU A 117 -34.26 -18.11 28.66
N LEU A 118 -33.65 -19.10 28.00
CA LEU A 118 -33.86 -20.52 28.32
C LEU A 118 -33.33 -20.90 29.70
N SER A 119 -32.26 -20.25 30.16
CA SER A 119 -31.72 -20.47 31.51
C SER A 119 -32.50 -19.69 32.59
N GLY A 120 -33.16 -18.59 32.20
CA GLY A 120 -33.95 -17.75 33.10
C GLY A 120 -35.31 -18.33 33.49
N ASN A 121 -35.76 -19.42 32.86
CA ASN A 121 -37.04 -20.07 33.18
C ASN A 121 -37.01 -20.91 34.47
N GLY A 122 -35.86 -20.99 35.16
CA GLY A 122 -35.69 -21.68 36.44
C GLY A 122 -35.62 -23.21 36.35
N HIS A 123 -35.80 -23.79 35.17
CA HIS A 123 -35.75 -25.24 34.96
C HIS A 123 -34.37 -25.75 34.54
N PHE A 124 -33.53 -24.87 33.99
CA PHE A 124 -32.20 -25.22 33.48
C PHE A 124 -31.15 -24.25 34.02
N HIS A 125 -30.02 -24.80 34.47
CA HIS A 125 -28.87 -24.01 34.91
C HIS A 125 -27.70 -24.24 33.95
N CYS A 126 -26.96 -23.17 33.64
CA CYS A 126 -25.81 -23.21 32.75
C CYS A 126 -24.66 -22.49 33.45
N GLU A 127 -23.71 -23.26 34.00
CA GLU A 127 -22.48 -22.72 34.60
C GLU A 127 -21.61 -22.10 33.51
N ARG A 128 -21.28 -20.82 33.65
CA ARG A 128 -20.52 -20.03 32.68
C ARG A 128 -20.02 -18.72 33.29
N MET A 129 -19.05 -18.09 32.64
CA MET A 129 -18.70 -16.69 32.92
C MET A 129 -19.87 -15.77 32.58
N LEU A 130 -20.15 -14.81 33.46
CA LEU A 130 -21.28 -13.90 33.35
C LEU A 130 -20.84 -12.44 33.29
N LYS A 131 -19.76 -12.09 34.00
CA LYS A 131 -19.26 -10.72 34.04
C LYS A 131 -18.25 -10.49 32.93
N LEU A 132 -18.31 -9.33 32.28
CA LEU A 132 -17.29 -8.92 31.29
C LEU A 132 -15.87 -8.97 31.87
N THR A 133 -15.73 -8.61 33.14
CA THR A 133 -14.46 -8.62 33.88
C THR A 133 -13.81 -10.01 33.93
N GLU A 134 -14.61 -11.09 34.04
CA GLU A 134 -14.12 -12.47 34.05
C GLU A 134 -13.45 -12.84 32.71
N PHE A 135 -14.06 -12.43 31.58
CA PHE A 135 -13.47 -12.65 30.26
C PHE A 135 -12.18 -11.84 30.06
N ILE A 136 -12.13 -10.61 30.59
CA ILE A 136 -10.92 -9.78 30.50
C ILE A 136 -9.80 -10.37 31.37
N ASP A 137 -10.13 -10.85 32.58
CA ASP A 137 -9.18 -11.50 33.49
C ASP A 137 -8.57 -12.75 32.85
N ASP A 138 -9.41 -13.58 32.21
CA ASP A 138 -9.02 -14.80 31.50
C ASP A 138 -8.11 -14.49 30.30
N ALA A 139 -8.56 -13.63 29.38
CA ALA A 139 -7.77 -13.23 28.21
C ALA A 139 -6.46 -12.51 28.58
N GLY A 140 -6.44 -11.85 29.73
CA GLY A 140 -5.31 -11.08 30.23
C GLY A 140 -4.25 -11.90 30.98
N GLU A 141 -4.42 -13.21 31.19
CA GLU A 141 -3.53 -14.05 32.01
C GLU A 141 -2.05 -13.92 31.59
N GLY A 142 -1.77 -13.96 30.29
CA GLY A 142 -0.42 -13.82 29.73
C GLY A 142 0.08 -12.38 29.55
N CYS A 143 -0.76 -11.37 29.81
CA CYS A 143 -0.42 -9.97 29.57
C CYS A 143 0.14 -9.32 30.84
N GLY A 144 1.48 -9.22 30.95
CA GLY A 144 2.15 -8.66 32.14
C GLY A 144 1.69 -7.23 32.50
N HIS A 145 1.42 -6.38 31.51
CA HIS A 145 0.89 -5.03 31.75
C HIS A 145 -0.52 -5.06 32.33
N TYR A 146 -1.37 -5.97 31.84
CA TYR A 146 -2.69 -6.16 32.41
C TYR A 146 -2.61 -6.64 33.86
N GLN A 147 -1.83 -7.70 34.14
CA GLN A 147 -1.70 -8.29 35.47
C GLN A 147 -1.19 -7.28 36.52
N LEU A 148 -0.19 -6.46 36.17
CA LEU A 148 0.44 -5.55 37.12
C LEU A 148 -0.30 -4.22 37.30
N HIS A 149 -0.93 -3.69 36.24
CA HIS A 149 -1.46 -2.33 36.26
C HIS A 149 -2.98 -2.26 36.19
N LEU A 150 -3.62 -3.09 35.36
CA LEU A 150 -5.07 -2.97 35.09
C LEU A 150 -5.90 -3.92 35.94
N LYS A 151 -5.41 -5.13 36.21
CA LYS A 151 -6.14 -6.15 36.98
C LYS A 151 -6.55 -5.66 38.38
N PRO A 152 -5.70 -5.00 39.18
CA PRO A 152 -6.13 -4.47 40.48
C PRO A 152 -7.23 -3.41 40.38
N GLU A 153 -7.23 -2.60 39.31
CA GLU A 153 -8.29 -1.61 39.04
C GLU A 153 -9.59 -2.30 38.63
N MET A 154 -9.51 -3.28 37.73
CA MET A 154 -10.65 -4.07 37.26
C MET A 154 -11.31 -4.86 38.39
N GLN A 155 -10.53 -5.39 39.34
CA GLN A 155 -11.06 -6.07 40.53
C GLN A 155 -11.92 -5.14 41.41
N ARG A 156 -11.57 -3.85 41.49
CA ARG A 156 -12.40 -2.86 42.22
C ARG A 156 -13.74 -2.66 41.53
N LEU A 157 -13.73 -2.58 40.19
CA LEU A 157 -14.95 -2.49 39.39
C LEU A 157 -15.79 -3.78 39.42
N ASN A 158 -15.16 -4.93 39.64
CA ASN A 158 -15.84 -6.22 39.74
C ASN A 158 -16.81 -6.32 40.95
N SER A 159 -16.72 -5.37 41.90
CA SER A 159 -17.64 -5.25 43.04
C SER A 159 -19.07 -4.84 42.65
N PHE A 160 -19.27 -4.24 41.48
CA PHE A 160 -20.59 -3.91 40.98
C PHE A 160 -21.33 -5.15 40.46
N ASP A 161 -22.61 -5.24 40.78
CA ASP A 161 -23.50 -6.33 40.35
C ASP A 161 -23.81 -6.28 38.84
N LEU A 162 -24.26 -7.40 38.26
CA LEU A 162 -24.50 -7.58 36.83
C LEU A 162 -25.45 -6.53 36.23
N LYS A 163 -26.40 -6.00 37.02
CA LYS A 163 -27.35 -4.96 36.57
C LYS A 163 -26.69 -3.64 36.16
N TYR A 164 -25.44 -3.40 36.58
CA TYR A 164 -24.69 -2.19 36.26
C TYR A 164 -23.84 -2.34 34.99
N TRP A 165 -23.69 -3.57 34.47
CA TRP A 165 -22.85 -3.84 33.31
C TRP A 165 -23.69 -4.17 32.07
N PRO A 166 -23.26 -3.76 30.88
CA PRO A 166 -23.82 -4.28 29.65
C PRO A 166 -23.67 -5.82 29.61
N GLY A 167 -24.72 -6.51 29.20
CA GLY A 167 -24.64 -7.95 28.98
C GLY A 167 -23.72 -8.28 27.81
N ILE A 168 -23.06 -9.45 27.86
CA ILE A 168 -22.14 -9.90 26.79
C ILE A 168 -22.81 -9.89 25.41
N ALA A 169 -24.07 -10.32 25.32
CA ALA A 169 -24.81 -10.27 24.06
C ALA A 169 -24.94 -8.85 23.51
N GLY A 170 -25.17 -7.85 24.37
CA GLY A 170 -25.23 -6.44 23.98
C GLY A 170 -23.87 -5.90 23.49
N ILE A 171 -22.77 -6.33 24.11
CA ILE A 171 -21.41 -5.96 23.69
C ILE A 171 -21.10 -6.57 22.32
N ILE A 172 -21.37 -7.86 22.13
CA ILE A 172 -21.18 -8.53 20.84
C ILE A 172 -22.09 -7.94 19.76
N ARG A 173 -23.34 -7.58 20.11
CA ARG A 173 -24.24 -6.87 19.19
C ARG A 173 -23.67 -5.50 18.78
N SER A 174 -23.05 -4.77 19.70
CA SER A 174 -22.37 -3.50 19.39
C SER A 174 -21.23 -3.69 18.40
N LEU A 175 -20.45 -4.76 18.51
CA LEU A 175 -19.44 -5.13 17.50
C LEU A 175 -20.08 -5.45 16.15
N GLY A 176 -21.22 -6.15 16.16
CA GLY A 176 -21.98 -6.46 14.94
C GLY A 176 -22.53 -5.24 14.21
N MET A 177 -22.80 -4.16 14.93
CA MET A 177 -23.33 -2.90 14.41
C MET A 177 -22.24 -1.89 14.01
N GLU A 178 -20.96 -2.23 14.17
CA GLU A 178 -19.87 -1.33 13.84
C GLU A 178 -19.80 -1.11 12.31
N GLU A 179 -19.91 0.16 11.88
CA GLU A 179 -19.71 0.55 10.49
C GLU A 179 -18.22 0.73 10.22
N VAL A 180 -17.58 -0.29 9.63
CA VAL A 180 -16.15 -0.26 9.29
C VAL A 180 -15.95 0.15 7.83
N GLU A 181 -15.41 1.35 7.61
CA GLU A 181 -15.01 1.80 6.28
C GLU A 181 -13.52 1.54 6.03
N VAL A 182 -13.21 0.90 4.90
CA VAL A 182 -11.82 0.73 4.45
C VAL A 182 -11.37 2.02 3.76
N THR A 183 -10.34 2.66 4.32
CA THR A 183 -9.72 3.86 3.76
C THR A 183 -8.38 3.54 3.08
N PHE A 184 -7.98 4.37 2.13
CA PHE A 184 -6.74 4.19 1.37
C PHE A 184 -5.66 5.17 1.85
N ALA A 185 -4.40 4.74 1.82
CA ALA A 185 -3.26 5.57 2.17
C ALA A 185 -3.02 6.70 1.16
N ASP A 186 -3.43 6.52 -0.10
CA ASP A 186 -3.19 7.45 -1.20
C ASP A 186 -4.16 7.21 -2.40
N GLU A 187 -4.27 8.21 -3.28
CA GLU A 187 -5.14 8.19 -4.47
C GLU A 187 -4.74 7.09 -5.50
N ALA A 188 -3.47 6.70 -5.54
CA ALA A 188 -2.98 5.66 -6.45
C ALA A 188 -3.52 4.30 -6.05
N THR A 189 -3.39 3.97 -4.77
CA THR A 189 -3.90 2.75 -4.13
C THR A 189 -5.40 2.62 -4.35
N GLU A 190 -6.15 3.70 -4.12
CA GLU A 190 -7.59 3.75 -4.38
C GLU A 190 -7.93 3.49 -5.85
N ALA A 191 -7.22 4.16 -6.78
CA ALA A 191 -7.44 4.00 -8.21
C ALA A 191 -7.11 2.58 -8.71
N ILE A 192 -6.05 1.97 -8.18
CA ILE A 192 -5.66 0.58 -8.50
C ILE A 192 -6.77 -0.39 -8.09
N ILE A 193 -7.30 -0.23 -6.88
CA ILE A 193 -8.36 -1.09 -6.33
C ILE A 193 -9.67 -0.91 -7.11
N LYS A 194 -10.04 0.33 -7.44
CA LYS A 194 -11.24 0.64 -8.23
C LYS A 194 -11.13 0.26 -9.72
N ALA A 195 -9.92 0.01 -10.23
CA ALA A 195 -9.71 -0.32 -11.63
C ALA A 195 -10.23 -1.74 -11.97
N ARG A 196 -11.02 -1.82 -13.06
CA ARG A 196 -11.71 -3.04 -13.50
C ARG A 196 -10.78 -4.16 -14.02
N ARG A 197 -9.55 -3.84 -14.45
CA ARG A 197 -8.58 -4.79 -15.02
C ARG A 197 -7.14 -4.35 -14.76
N PRO A 198 -6.20 -5.28 -14.45
CA PRO A 198 -4.77 -4.99 -14.49
C PRO A 198 -4.40 -4.48 -15.89
N SER A 199 -3.61 -3.41 -15.95
CA SER A 199 -3.12 -2.90 -17.24
C SER A 199 -1.83 -2.12 -17.04
N LEU A 200 -1.07 -1.94 -18.13
CA LEU A 200 0.08 -1.02 -18.18
C LEU A 200 -0.28 0.42 -17.73
N THR A 201 -1.57 0.77 -17.68
CA THR A 201 -2.02 2.05 -17.12
C THR A 201 -1.77 2.15 -15.62
N ASP A 202 -1.85 1.03 -14.90
CA ASP A 202 -1.61 1.01 -13.45
C ASP A 202 -0.12 1.26 -13.17
N PHE A 203 0.78 0.75 -14.01
CA PHE A 203 2.20 1.14 -14.00
C PHE A 203 2.37 2.65 -14.21
N PHE A 204 1.71 3.23 -15.23
CA PHE A 204 1.80 4.67 -15.49
C PHE A 204 1.25 5.51 -14.34
N ARG A 205 0.17 5.09 -13.67
CA ARG A 205 -0.31 5.77 -12.45
C ARG A 205 0.77 5.78 -11.38
N ALA A 206 1.27 4.60 -11.00
CA ALA A 206 2.31 4.48 -9.98
C ALA A 206 3.57 5.31 -10.34
N LEU A 207 3.99 5.30 -11.60
CA LEU A 207 5.12 6.11 -12.05
C LEU A 207 4.86 7.61 -11.92
N PHE A 208 3.67 8.08 -12.33
CA PHE A 208 3.31 9.49 -12.24
C PHE A 208 3.15 9.96 -10.79
N ASP A 209 2.55 9.15 -9.92
CA ASP A 209 2.43 9.46 -8.50
C ASP A 209 3.80 9.51 -7.82
N ASN A 210 4.64 8.51 -8.05
CA ASN A 210 6.01 8.50 -7.51
C ASN A 210 6.76 9.77 -7.94
N ILE A 211 6.71 10.16 -9.22
CA ILE A 211 7.35 11.39 -9.70
C ILE A 211 6.69 12.64 -9.10
N GLY A 212 5.35 12.67 -9.02
CA GLY A 212 4.57 13.78 -8.48
C GLY A 212 4.89 14.07 -7.02
N MET A 213 5.03 13.03 -6.21
CA MET A 213 5.42 13.13 -4.79
C MET A 213 6.81 13.74 -4.60
N GLN A 214 7.69 13.64 -5.60
CA GLN A 214 9.02 14.25 -5.55
C GLN A 214 9.04 15.71 -6.02
N LYS A 215 7.91 16.30 -6.43
CA LYS A 215 7.81 17.72 -6.85
C LYS A 215 7.55 18.67 -5.67
N THR A 216 8.25 18.49 -4.56
CA THR A 216 8.14 19.33 -3.35
C THR A 216 8.96 20.63 -3.47
N ARG A 217 9.00 21.45 -2.40
CA ARG A 217 9.87 22.65 -2.34
C ARG A 217 11.27 22.33 -1.79
N ASP A 218 11.61 21.05 -1.62
CA ASP A 218 12.87 20.63 -1.00
C ASP A 218 14.05 20.74 -1.94
N TYR A 219 15.26 20.81 -1.37
CA TYR A 219 16.51 21.02 -2.12
C TYR A 219 16.83 19.91 -3.13
N TYR A 220 16.32 18.69 -2.89
CA TYR A 220 16.50 17.53 -3.77
C TYR A 220 15.23 17.17 -4.56
N ALA A 221 14.19 17.98 -4.44
CA ALA A 221 12.93 17.78 -5.15
C ALA A 221 13.10 17.95 -6.66
N LEU A 222 12.26 17.26 -7.43
CA LEU A 222 12.12 17.50 -8.86
C LEU A 222 11.46 18.88 -9.09
N PRO A 223 11.84 19.60 -10.17
CA PRO A 223 11.15 20.82 -10.56
C PRO A 223 9.64 20.59 -10.71
N ARG A 224 8.81 21.53 -10.23
CA ARG A 224 7.34 21.41 -10.36
C ARG A 224 6.87 21.23 -11.80
N THR A 225 7.60 21.82 -12.74
CA THR A 225 7.34 21.75 -14.18
C THR A 225 7.96 20.53 -14.86
N PHE A 226 8.67 19.67 -14.12
CA PHE A 226 9.32 18.48 -14.67
C PHE A 226 8.27 17.53 -15.26
N LYS A 227 8.50 17.13 -16.51
CA LYS A 227 7.66 16.15 -17.22
C LYS A 227 8.54 15.36 -18.18
N LEU A 228 8.24 14.07 -18.29
CA LEU A 228 8.79 13.21 -19.32
C LEU A 228 7.90 13.24 -20.56
N SER A 229 8.55 13.16 -21.72
CA SER A 229 7.91 12.97 -23.00
C SER A 229 7.23 11.60 -23.08
N ASP A 230 6.25 11.49 -23.96
CA ASP A 230 5.56 10.22 -24.19
C ASP A 230 6.52 9.15 -24.75
N SER A 231 7.57 9.58 -25.48
CA SER A 231 8.63 8.70 -25.96
C SER A 231 9.48 8.15 -24.81
N ALA A 232 9.92 9.02 -23.89
CA ALA A 232 10.68 8.59 -22.73
C ALA A 232 9.87 7.64 -21.85
N LEU A 233 8.59 7.93 -21.65
CA LEU A 233 7.67 7.09 -20.88
C LEU A 233 7.45 5.71 -21.50
N ALA A 234 7.38 5.62 -22.83
CA ALA A 234 7.28 4.34 -23.54
C ALA A 234 8.55 3.50 -23.31
N THR A 235 9.74 4.08 -23.54
CA THR A 235 11.02 3.42 -23.29
C THR A 235 11.15 2.94 -21.84
N ILE A 236 10.83 3.80 -20.88
CA ILE A 236 10.87 3.46 -19.45
C ILE A 236 9.94 2.28 -19.16
N CYS A 237 8.70 2.30 -19.65
CA CYS A 237 7.74 1.22 -19.42
C CYS A 237 8.24 -0.10 -20.03
N ASN A 238 8.66 -0.09 -21.30
CA ASN A 238 9.14 -1.26 -22.01
C ASN A 238 10.31 -1.96 -21.28
N ILE A 239 11.26 -1.18 -20.73
CA ILE A 239 12.42 -1.71 -20.01
C ILE A 239 12.06 -2.16 -18.60
N THR A 240 11.37 -1.31 -17.84
CA THR A 240 11.06 -1.58 -16.42
C THR A 240 9.97 -2.62 -16.22
N ARG A 241 9.13 -2.88 -17.22
CA ARG A 241 8.18 -4.00 -17.26
C ARG A 241 8.70 -5.22 -18.00
N ASP A 242 9.86 -5.12 -18.64
CA ASP A 242 10.47 -6.18 -19.46
C ASP A 242 9.51 -6.73 -20.52
N LEU A 243 8.86 -5.82 -21.26
CA LEU A 243 7.89 -6.22 -22.27
C LEU A 243 8.59 -6.93 -23.44
N PRO A 244 8.07 -8.06 -23.90
CA PRO A 244 8.62 -8.75 -25.06
C PRO A 244 8.40 -7.90 -26.33
N PRO A 245 9.18 -8.15 -27.40
CA PRO A 245 9.17 -7.32 -28.62
C PRO A 245 7.80 -7.09 -29.26
N ASP A 246 6.90 -8.06 -29.14
CA ASP A 246 5.53 -8.04 -29.67
C ASP A 246 4.53 -7.28 -28.79
N GLU A 247 4.87 -7.01 -27.53
CA GLU A 247 4.05 -6.24 -26.59
C GLU A 247 4.61 -4.85 -26.30
N LEU A 248 5.72 -4.45 -26.95
CA LEU A 248 6.31 -3.13 -26.80
C LEU A 248 5.27 -2.04 -27.10
N ILE A 249 5.15 -1.10 -26.18
CA ILE A 249 4.27 0.05 -26.36
C ILE A 249 5.01 1.21 -27.01
N ASP A 250 4.26 2.01 -27.75
CA ASP A 250 4.77 3.16 -28.48
C ASP A 250 4.28 4.50 -27.88
N VAL A 251 4.69 5.59 -28.52
CA VAL A 251 4.29 6.95 -28.16
C VAL A 251 2.77 7.14 -28.21
N ALA A 252 2.09 6.47 -29.16
CA ALA A 252 0.64 6.61 -29.33
C ALA A 252 -0.12 5.99 -28.14
N TYR A 253 0.32 4.82 -27.67
CA TYR A 253 -0.23 4.18 -26.47
C TYR A 253 -0.12 5.08 -25.23
N VAL A 254 1.05 5.69 -25.01
CA VAL A 254 1.28 6.56 -23.85
C VAL A 254 0.39 7.80 -23.91
N LYS A 255 0.25 8.43 -25.08
CA LYS A 255 -0.66 9.58 -25.28
C LYS A 255 -2.10 9.25 -24.92
N GLN A 256 -2.60 8.12 -25.41
CA GLN A 256 -3.96 7.65 -25.09
C GLN A 256 -4.12 7.40 -23.60
N THR A 257 -3.11 6.81 -22.96
CA THR A 257 -3.09 6.55 -21.52
C THR A 257 -3.16 7.84 -20.70
N ARG A 258 -2.31 8.83 -21.01
CA ARG A 258 -2.35 10.15 -20.35
C ARG A 258 -3.71 10.82 -20.55
N HIS A 259 -4.25 10.79 -21.76
CA HIS A 259 -5.58 11.35 -22.03
C HIS A 259 -6.69 10.69 -21.20
N ARG A 260 -6.66 9.35 -21.06
CA ARG A 260 -7.60 8.60 -20.20
C ARG A 260 -7.46 8.99 -18.74
N LEU A 261 -6.22 9.06 -18.22
CA LEU A 261 -5.98 9.48 -16.84
C LEU A 261 -6.46 10.92 -16.58
N LYS A 262 -6.32 11.81 -17.57
CA LYS A 262 -6.87 13.18 -17.52
C LYS A 262 -8.37 13.17 -17.28
N LYS A 263 -9.09 12.37 -18.07
CA LYS A 263 -10.55 12.26 -17.99
C LYS A 263 -11.03 11.68 -16.66
N GLN A 264 -10.17 10.90 -15.99
CA GLN A 264 -10.42 10.33 -14.66
C GLN A 264 -10.08 11.30 -13.51
N GLY A 265 -9.65 12.53 -13.80
CA GLY A 265 -9.30 13.53 -12.79
C GLY A 265 -7.92 13.35 -12.15
N PHE A 266 -7.11 12.39 -12.64
CA PHE A 266 -5.80 12.10 -12.08
C PHE A 266 -4.82 13.24 -12.35
N SER A 267 -4.37 13.91 -11.29
CA SER A 267 -3.63 15.18 -11.34
C SER A 267 -2.12 14.99 -11.51
N ALA A 268 -1.55 13.87 -11.06
CA ALA A 268 -0.11 13.60 -11.07
C ALA A 268 0.48 13.29 -12.46
N ALA A 269 -0.35 12.97 -13.46
CA ALA A 269 0.10 12.74 -14.85
C ALA A 269 0.57 14.03 -15.57
N TRP A 270 0.41 15.18 -14.92
CA TRP A 270 0.60 16.52 -15.49
C TRP A 270 1.74 17.28 -14.81
#